data_AF-A0A3N5DU71-F1
#
_entry.id   AF-A0A3N5DU71-F1
#
_cell.length_a   1.000
_cell.length_b   1.000
_cell.length_c   1.000
_cell.angle_alpha   90.00
_cell.angle_beta   90.00
_cell.angle_gamma   90.00
#
_symmetry.space_group_name_H-M   'P 1'
#
loop_
_entity.id
_entity.type
_entity.pdbx_description
1 polymer ?
#
loop_
_entity_poly.entity_id
_entity_poly.type
_entity_poly.pdbx_seq_one_letter_code
_entity_poly.pdbx_strand_id
1 'polypeptide(L)'
;MLKPSILYQADQEVIGKHLRTKEWVIYSGKLTIYDRKQNPIVLKLKSEICDTFIGEFMEDKKEFKGDPVSEVYGKMAKWYNKNGIIFQN
;
A
#
# COMPACT_ATOMS: atom_id res chain seq x y z
N MET A 1 21.35 -12.92 -12.72
CA MET A 1 20.32 -11.91 -13.01
C MET A 1 20.83 -10.56 -12.52
N LEU A 2 20.91 -9.55 -13.39
CA LEU A 2 21.18 -8.17 -12.97
C LEU A 2 20.04 -7.70 -12.05
N LYS A 3 20.38 -7.18 -10.86
CA LYS A 3 19.39 -6.51 -10.02
C LYS A 3 18.90 -5.27 -10.77
N PRO A 4 17.58 -5.05 -10.90
CA PRO A 4 17.07 -3.87 -11.58
C PRO A 4 17.51 -2.60 -10.82
N SER A 5 17.98 -1.59 -11.55
CA SER A 5 18.38 -0.30 -10.99
C SER A 5 17.16 0.42 -10.42
N ILE A 6 17.34 1.12 -9.29
CA ILE A 6 16.29 1.95 -8.69
C ILE A 6 16.44 3.35 -9.27
N LEU A 7 15.37 3.84 -9.91
CA LEU A 7 15.29 5.20 -10.44
C LEU A 7 14.77 6.19 -9.39
N TYR A 8 13.85 5.75 -8.56
CA TYR A 8 13.24 6.57 -7.51
C TYR A 8 12.77 5.69 -6.36
N GLN A 9 12.86 6.23 -5.14
CA GLN A 9 12.32 5.60 -3.95
C GLN A 9 11.89 6.66 -2.95
N ALA A 10 10.74 6.45 -2.33
CA ALA A 10 10.23 7.32 -1.27
C ALA A 10 9.48 6.52 -0.22
N ASP A 11 9.58 6.97 1.03
CA ASP A 11 8.72 6.49 2.11
C ASP A 11 7.29 6.96 1.86
N GLN A 12 6.34 6.12 2.24
CA GLN A 12 4.91 6.33 2.03
C GLN A 12 4.17 5.98 3.31
N GLU A 13 3.18 6.80 3.64
CA GLU A 13 2.20 6.51 4.66
C GLU A 13 0.82 6.60 4.03
N VAL A 14 -0.03 5.63 4.34
CA VAL A 14 -1.40 5.56 3.86
C VAL A 14 -2.31 5.36 5.05
N ILE A 15 -3.26 6.28 5.19
CA ILE A 15 -4.20 6.30 6.31
C ILE A 15 -5.61 6.17 5.76
N GLY A 16 -6.40 5.34 6.43
CA GLY A 16 -7.83 5.24 6.21
C GLY A 16 -8.58 4.97 7.49
N LYS A 17 -9.90 5.08 7.42
CA LYS A 17 -10.81 4.76 8.52
C LYS A 17 -11.76 3.66 8.10
N HIS A 18 -11.83 2.59 8.88
CA HIS A 18 -12.77 1.52 8.62
C HIS A 18 -14.20 1.99 8.93
N LEU A 19 -15.11 1.77 7.98
CA LEU A 19 -16.46 2.36 8.01
C LEU A 19 -17.31 1.88 9.18
N ARG A 20 -17.18 0.61 9.57
CA ARG A 20 -18.03 -0.01 10.60
C ARG A 20 -17.44 0.16 12.00
N THR A 21 -16.19 -0.23 12.19
CA THR A 21 -15.53 -0.17 13.50
C THR A 21 -15.07 1.24 13.86
N LYS A 22 -14.98 2.14 12.87
CA LYS A 22 -14.41 3.49 13.02
C LYS A 22 -12.93 3.50 13.44
N GLU A 23 -12.27 2.35 13.41
CA GLU A 23 -10.85 2.23 13.70
C GLU A 23 -10.01 2.81 12.56
N TRP A 24 -8.86 3.35 12.94
CA TRP A 24 -7.85 3.82 12.00
C TRP A 24 -7.06 2.65 11.45
N VAL A 25 -6.87 2.66 10.14
CA VAL A 25 -6.07 1.69 9.41
C VAL A 25 -4.89 2.46 8.85
N ILE A 26 -3.69 2.13 9.33
CA ILE A 26 -2.45 2.83 8.98
C ILE A 26 -1.48 1.81 8.40
N TYR A 27 -0.94 2.14 7.24
CA TYR A 27 0.11 1.39 6.60
C TYR A 27 1.26 2.31 6.25
N SER A 28 2.48 1.92 6.60
CA SER A 28 3.70 2.62 6.21
C SER A 28 4.53 1.76 5.27
N GLY A 29 5.37 2.35 4.45
CA GLY A 29 6.27 1.59 3.60
C GLY A 29 6.95 2.41 2.54
N LYS A 30 7.21 1.81 1.38
CA LYS A 30 8.05 2.40 0.33
C LYS A 30 7.45 2.21 -1.05
N LEU A 31 7.39 3.32 -1.79
CA LEU A 31 7.23 3.31 -3.24
C LEU A 31 8.62 3.20 -3.87
N THR A 32 8.82 2.24 -4.76
CA THR A 32 10.06 2.05 -5.50
C THR A 32 9.76 1.99 -7.00
N ILE A 33 10.46 2.79 -7.78
CA ILE A 33 10.41 2.79 -9.24
C ILE A 33 11.74 2.22 -9.74
N TYR A 34 11.65 1.11 -10.47
CA TYR A 34 12.76 0.41 -11.06
C TYR A 34 12.90 0.73 -12.55
N ASP A 35 14.14 0.72 -13.03
CA ASP A 35 14.45 0.67 -14.46
C ASP A 35 14.24 -0.75 -15.00
N ARG A 36 12.98 -1.08 -15.32
CA ARG A 36 12.61 -2.37 -15.92
C ARG A 36 11.33 -2.26 -16.75
N LYS A 37 11.17 -3.20 -17.70
CA LYS A 37 10.04 -3.17 -18.64
C LYS A 37 8.69 -3.57 -18.05
N GLN A 38 8.66 -4.45 -17.06
CA GLN A 38 7.40 -4.97 -16.50
C GLN A 38 7.27 -4.61 -15.05
N ASN A 39 6.11 -4.07 -14.66
CA ASN A 39 5.83 -3.63 -13.30
C ASN A 39 6.95 -2.76 -12.71
N PRO A 40 7.43 -1.71 -13.40
CA PRO A 40 8.50 -0.85 -12.89
C PRO A 40 8.19 -0.27 -11.52
N ILE A 41 6.92 -0.13 -11.15
CA ILE A 41 6.50 0.51 -9.91
C ILE A 41 6.02 -0.53 -8.90
N VAL A 42 6.58 -0.46 -7.70
CA VAL A 42 6.23 -1.34 -6.58
C VAL A 42 5.98 -0.49 -5.35
N LEU A 43 4.79 -0.61 -4.77
CA LEU A 43 4.44 -0.06 -3.46
C LEU A 43 4.40 -1.22 -2.46
N LYS A 44 5.32 -1.20 -1.49
CA LYS A 44 5.33 -2.16 -0.38
C LYS A 44 4.87 -1.45 0.88
N LEU A 45 3.85 -1.98 1.51
CA LEU A 45 3.24 -1.45 2.72
C LEU A 45 3.30 -2.50 3.82
N LYS A 46 3.47 -2.05 5.05
CA LYS A 46 3.39 -2.81 6.27
C LYS A 46 2.34 -2.15 7.18
N SER A 47 1.54 -2.97 7.83
CA SER A 47 0.57 -2.52 8.82
C SER A 47 1.31 -1.88 9.99
N GLU A 48 0.83 -0.71 10.40
CA GLU A 48 1.20 -0.07 11.67
C GLU A 48 0.06 -0.23 12.70
N ILE A 49 -0.92 -1.08 12.40
CA ILE A 49 -2.04 -1.38 13.27
C ILE A 49 -1.58 -2.44 14.28
N CYS A 50 -1.55 -2.07 15.55
CA CYS A 50 -1.27 -2.98 16.66
C CYS A 50 -2.54 -3.17 17.50
N ASP A 51 -2.83 -4.40 17.93
CA ASP A 51 -3.81 -4.74 18.97
C ASP A 51 -5.22 -4.14 18.79
N THR A 52 -5.75 -4.19 17.55
CA THR A 52 -7.15 -3.80 17.26
C THR A 52 -7.91 -4.94 16.60
N PHE A 53 -9.25 -4.93 16.75
CA PHE A 53 -10.10 -5.93 16.13
C PHE A 53 -9.93 -5.96 14.61
N ILE A 54 -9.87 -4.81 13.93
CA ILE A 54 -9.62 -4.76 12.49
C ILE A 54 -8.20 -5.25 12.13
N GLY A 55 -7.22 -4.99 13.00
CA GLY A 55 -5.83 -5.40 12.81
C GLY A 55 -5.66 -6.91 12.64
N GLU A 56 -6.43 -7.72 13.37
CA GLU A 56 -6.40 -9.19 13.26
C GLU A 56 -6.86 -9.71 11.88
N PHE A 57 -7.70 -8.95 11.17
CA PHE A 57 -8.24 -9.33 9.86
C PHE A 57 -7.51 -8.68 8.68
N MET A 58 -6.64 -7.71 8.94
CA MET A 58 -5.89 -6.98 7.93
C MET A 58 -4.52 -7.63 7.69
N GLU A 59 -4.06 -7.61 6.45
CA GLU A 59 -2.77 -8.19 6.08
C GLU A 59 -1.60 -7.38 6.68
N ASP A 60 -0.70 -7.99 7.46
CA ASP A 60 0.49 -7.29 8.01
C ASP A 60 1.37 -6.65 6.92
N LYS A 61 1.42 -7.26 5.73
CA LYS A 61 2.18 -6.75 4.59
C LYS A 61 1.35 -6.80 3.33
N LYS A 62 1.42 -5.72 2.54
CA LYS A 62 0.75 -5.63 1.25
C LYS A 62 1.69 -5.09 0.18
N GLU A 63 1.68 -5.72 -0.99
CA GLU A 63 2.48 -5.29 -2.13
C GLU A 63 1.58 -5.03 -3.34
N PHE A 64 1.75 -3.86 -3.94
CA PHE A 64 1.08 -3.46 -5.17
C PHE A 64 2.12 -3.22 -6.26
N LYS A 65 1.86 -3.73 -7.45
CA LYS A 65 2.73 -3.63 -8.62
C LYS A 65 1.96 -3.10 -9.82
N GLY A 66 2.61 -2.36 -10.69
CA GLY A 66 2.00 -1.85 -11.91
C GLY A 66 2.98 -1.05 -12.74
N ASP A 67 2.46 -0.51 -13.85
CA ASP A 67 3.27 0.20 -14.84
C ASP A 67 3.31 1.71 -14.55
N PRO A 68 2.18 2.45 -14.48
CA PRO A 68 2.15 3.82 -13.98
C PRO A 68 1.82 3.89 -12.48
N VAL A 69 2.26 4.98 -11.83
CA VAL A 69 2.04 5.23 -10.39
C VAL A 69 0.55 5.18 -10.06
N SER A 70 -0.27 5.80 -10.91
CA SER A 70 -1.74 5.85 -10.76
C SER A 70 -2.38 4.46 -10.74
N GLU A 71 -1.88 3.49 -11.50
CA GLU A 71 -2.38 2.11 -11.46
C GLU A 71 -2.08 1.46 -10.10
N VAL A 72 -0.87 1.66 -9.57
CA VAL A 72 -0.44 1.11 -8.29
C VAL A 72 -1.30 1.67 -7.14
N TYR A 73 -1.48 2.98 -7.08
CA TYR A 73 -2.37 3.60 -6.09
C TYR A 73 -3.85 3.25 -6.32
N GLY A 74 -4.28 3.07 -7.58
CA GLY A 74 -5.62 2.60 -7.90
C GLY A 74 -5.89 1.18 -7.39
N LYS A 75 -4.92 0.27 -7.51
CA LYS A 75 -5.01 -1.09 -6.92
C LYS A 75 -5.08 -1.04 -5.40
N MET A 76 -4.27 -0.19 -4.78
CA MET A 76 -4.27 0.02 -3.33
C MET A 76 -5.60 0.60 -2.84
N ALA A 77 -6.13 1.61 -3.54
CA ALA A 77 -7.44 2.20 -3.27
C ALA A 77 -8.60 1.20 -3.38
N LYS A 78 -8.59 0.38 -4.42
CA LYS A 78 -9.57 -0.71 -4.57
C LYS A 78 -9.48 -1.72 -3.42
N TRP A 79 -8.27 -2.04 -2.96
CA TRP A 79 -8.08 -2.93 -1.82
C TRP A 79 -8.59 -2.31 -0.51
N TYR A 80 -8.31 -1.04 -0.22
CA TYR A 80 -8.92 -0.34 0.91
C TYR A 80 -10.45 -0.36 0.86
N ASN A 81 -11.03 0.03 -0.28
CA ASN A 81 -12.48 0.04 -0.45
C ASN A 81 -13.10 -1.34 -0.24
N LYS A 82 -12.49 -2.41 -0.80
CA LYS A 82 -12.92 -3.79 -0.62
C LYS A 82 -12.93 -4.23 0.85
N ASN A 83 -12.03 -3.69 1.67
CA ASN A 83 -11.96 -3.95 3.11
C ASN A 83 -12.77 -2.94 3.93
N GLY A 84 -13.67 -2.17 3.32
CA GLY A 84 -14.53 -1.22 4.03
C GLY A 84 -13.78 0.00 4.57
N ILE A 85 -12.63 0.33 4.01
CA ILE A 85 -11.78 1.46 4.44
C ILE A 85 -11.93 2.60 3.46
N ILE A 86 -12.15 3.81 3.99
CA ILE A 86 -12.12 5.05 3.21
C ILE A 86 -10.84 5.81 3.57
N PHE A 87 -10.16 6.34 2.55
CA PHE A 87 -9.00 7.21 2.74
C PHE A 87 -9.34 8.40 3.62
N GLN A 88 -8.36 8.78 4.44
CA GLN A 88 -8.39 10.02 5.18
C GLN A 88 -7.11 10.78 4.84
N ASN A 89 -7.27 12.08 4.63
CA ASN A 89 -6.23 12.97 4.13
C ASN A 89 -5.86 13.97 5.23
#